data_AF-A0A522N0D3-F1
#
_entry.id   AF-A0A522N0D3-F1
#
_cell.length_a   1.000
_cell.length_b   1.000
_cell.length_c   1.000
_cell.angle_alpha   90.00
_cell.angle_beta   90.00
_cell.angle_gamma   90.00
#
_symmetry.space_group_name_H-M   'P 1'
#
loop_
_entity.id
_entity.type
_entity.pdbx_description
1 polymer ?
#
loop_
_entity_poly.entity_id
_entity_poly.type
_entity_poly.pdbx_seq_one_letter_code
_entity_poly.pdbx_strand_id
1 'polypeptide(L)'
;MARGIVQELVSDEYFTVDGTLIASYTSFKRLRPIESPDEKVSDGSDNGDGGNPSVNFRGERRSNARHRSLTDPQARLARKSQGGSTMLAHSAHALMENRHGLIVDFEVDQADGTAKRRNALLIVKRVRRRHQLMVTRTWVPTRATTTECSWPNSSTKR
;
A
#
# COMPACT_ATOMS: atom_id res chain seq x y z
N MET A 1 -17.43 -15.41 -19.77
CA MET A 1 -16.94 -14.01 -19.81
C MET A 1 -17.70 -13.16 -18.80
N ALA A 2 -17.13 -12.04 -18.33
CA ALA A 2 -17.81 -11.15 -17.36
C ALA A 2 -18.96 -10.39 -18.04
N ARG A 3 -20.09 -10.21 -17.33
CA ARG A 3 -21.34 -9.63 -17.87
C ARG A 3 -21.17 -8.25 -18.51
N GLY A 4 -20.39 -7.36 -17.89
CA GLY A 4 -20.16 -6.01 -18.43
C GLY A 4 -19.46 -5.98 -19.78
N ILE A 5 -18.57 -6.95 -20.05
CA ILE A 5 -17.89 -7.06 -21.35
C ILE A 5 -18.87 -7.52 -22.43
N VAL A 6 -19.74 -8.49 -22.10
CA VAL A 6 -20.76 -9.00 -23.03
C VAL A 6 -21.79 -7.92 -23.39
N GLN A 7 -22.00 -6.95 -22.49
CA GLN A 7 -22.92 -5.83 -22.69
C GLN A 7 -22.25 -4.58 -23.29
N GLU A 8 -21.01 -4.69 -23.78
CA GLU A 8 -20.24 -3.57 -24.35
C GLU A 8 -20.07 -2.37 -23.40
N LEU A 9 -20.18 -2.60 -22.09
CA LEU A 9 -19.99 -1.58 -21.06
C LEU A 9 -18.51 -1.35 -20.71
N VAL A 10 -17.60 -2.08 -21.35
CA VAL A 10 -16.17 -1.93 -21.14
C VAL A 10 -15.56 -1.44 -22.45
N SER A 11 -15.07 -0.21 -22.46
CA SER A 11 -14.34 0.33 -23.61
C SER A 11 -12.99 -0.36 -23.79
N ASP A 12 -12.41 -0.30 -24.99
CA ASP A 12 -11.04 -0.74 -25.25
C ASP A 12 -9.98 0.35 -24.96
N GLU A 13 -10.38 1.63 -24.87
CA GLU A 13 -9.42 2.74 -24.80
C GLU A 13 -9.42 3.53 -23.48
N TYR A 14 -10.55 3.60 -22.77
CA TYR A 14 -10.70 4.54 -21.65
C TYR A 14 -10.42 3.91 -20.29
N PHE A 15 -9.13 3.61 -20.04
CA PHE A 15 -8.69 3.02 -18.78
C PHE A 15 -7.73 3.89 -17.98
N THR A 16 -7.87 3.86 -16.66
CA THR A 16 -6.89 4.39 -15.70
C THR A 16 -6.52 3.34 -14.67
N VAL A 17 -5.26 3.40 -14.20
CA VAL A 17 -4.83 2.63 -13.03
C VAL A 17 -4.61 3.59 -11.88
N ASP A 18 -5.51 3.51 -10.90
CA ASP A 18 -5.47 4.33 -9.71
C ASP A 18 -4.93 3.53 -8.53
N GLY A 19 -4.09 4.18 -7.74
CA GLY A 19 -3.48 3.61 -6.54
C GLY A 19 -3.96 4.34 -5.31
N THR A 20 -4.30 3.61 -4.27
CA THR A 20 -4.66 4.14 -2.95
C THR A 20 -3.96 3.38 -1.84
N LEU A 21 -3.83 3.99 -0.67
CA LEU A 21 -3.35 3.31 0.53
C LEU A 21 -4.56 2.78 1.32
N ILE A 22 -4.50 1.51 1.70
CA ILE A 22 -5.47 0.89 2.61
C ILE A 22 -4.81 0.65 3.95
N ALA A 23 -5.46 1.08 5.03
CA ALA A 23 -4.94 0.88 6.38
C ALA A 23 -4.87 -0.62 6.70
N SER A 24 -3.76 -1.05 7.28
CA SER A 24 -3.72 -2.36 7.92
C SER A 24 -4.43 -2.30 9.28
N TYR A 25 -4.99 -3.42 9.70
CA TYR A 25 -5.59 -3.58 11.02
C TYR A 25 -4.55 -3.57 12.15
N THR A 26 -3.26 -3.65 11.83
CA THR A 26 -2.19 -3.67 12.82
C THR A 26 -1.96 -2.31 13.51
N SER A 27 -1.74 -2.36 14.82
CA SER A 27 -1.27 -1.19 15.59
C SER A 27 0.23 -0.97 15.45
N PHE A 28 0.67 0.29 15.57
CA PHE A 28 2.08 0.64 15.70
C PHE A 28 2.79 -0.06 16.85
N LYS A 29 2.06 -0.42 17.92
CA LYS A 29 2.61 -1.13 19.08
C LYS A 29 3.17 -2.52 18.72
N ARG A 30 2.71 -3.11 17.61
CA ARG A 30 3.14 -4.43 17.11
C ARG A 30 4.34 -4.36 16.17
N LEU A 31 4.86 -3.17 15.88
CA LEU A 31 6.12 -3.03 15.15
C LEU A 31 7.29 -3.45 16.02
N ARG A 32 8.01 -4.48 15.59
CA ARG A 32 9.23 -4.98 16.21
C ARG A 32 10.42 -4.79 15.29
N PRO A 33 11.64 -4.70 15.84
CA PRO A 33 12.87 -4.85 15.07
C PRO A 33 12.88 -6.17 14.30
N ILE A 34 13.39 -6.16 13.07
CA ILE A 34 13.50 -7.38 12.25
C ILE A 34 14.58 -8.32 12.81
N GLU A 35 15.67 -7.76 13.32
CA GLU A 35 16.83 -8.52 13.81
C GLU A 35 16.56 -9.18 15.17
N SER A 36 15.62 -8.62 15.96
CA SER A 36 15.28 -9.11 17.30
C SER A 36 13.75 -9.09 17.53
N PRO A 37 12.99 -9.98 16.86
CA PRO A 37 11.53 -9.97 16.92
C PRO A 37 10.96 -10.34 18.30
N ASP A 38 11.71 -11.13 19.07
CA ASP A 38 11.34 -11.62 20.42
C ASP A 38 11.79 -10.68 21.55
N GLU A 39 12.52 -9.61 21.20
CA GLU A 39 12.94 -8.63 22.19
C GLU A 39 11.69 -7.94 22.76
N LYS A 40 11.45 -8.16 24.05
CA LYS A 40 10.41 -7.46 24.78
C LYS A 40 10.78 -5.99 24.75
N VAL A 41 10.11 -5.21 23.91
CA VAL A 41 10.11 -3.75 24.04
C VAL A 41 9.31 -3.46 25.31
N SER A 42 9.98 -3.53 26.45
CA SER A 42 9.47 -3.11 27.76
C SER A 42 10.00 -1.72 28.03
N ASP A 43 9.14 -0.73 28.20
CA ASP A 43 9.52 0.34 29.10
C ASP A 43 9.55 -0.25 30.52
N GLY A 44 10.49 0.18 31.36
CA GLY A 44 10.71 -0.39 32.69
C GLY A 44 9.58 -0.16 33.70
N SER A 45 8.31 -0.16 33.27
CA SER A 45 7.16 -0.31 34.15
C SER A 45 6.63 -1.75 34.06
N ASP A 46 7.19 -2.61 34.91
CA ASP A 46 6.55 -3.86 35.31
C ASP A 46 5.26 -3.52 36.08
N ASN A 47 4.20 -3.17 35.37
CA ASN A 47 2.86 -3.30 35.89
C ASN A 47 2.25 -4.47 35.14
N GLY A 48 2.01 -5.56 35.86
CA GLY A 48 1.61 -6.88 35.35
C GLY A 48 0.24 -6.91 34.68
N ASP A 49 0.11 -6.20 33.57
CA ASP A 49 -1.09 -6.14 32.75
C ASP A 49 -0.82 -6.96 31.47
N GLY A 50 -1.25 -8.22 31.47
CA GLY A 50 -0.97 -9.22 30.44
C GLY A 50 -1.55 -8.92 29.06
N GLY A 51 -2.18 -7.75 28.86
CA GLY A 51 -2.90 -7.41 27.64
C GLY A 51 -2.11 -6.56 26.64
N ASN A 52 -1.23 -5.65 27.09
CA ASN A 52 -0.53 -4.76 26.16
C ASN A 52 0.75 -4.16 26.78
N PRO A 53 1.97 -4.49 26.27
CA PRO A 53 3.19 -3.89 26.77
C PRO A 53 3.16 -2.36 26.59
N SER A 54 3.60 -1.65 27.62
CA SER A 54 3.92 -0.23 27.62
C SER A 54 5.20 -0.06 26.81
N VAL A 55 5.03 0.45 25.60
CA VAL A 55 6.10 0.62 24.63
C VAL A 55 6.33 2.11 24.45
N ASN A 56 7.39 2.63 25.07
CA ASN A 56 7.83 4.00 24.89
C ASN A 56 8.66 4.11 23.62
N PHE A 57 8.12 4.77 22.60
CA PHE A 57 8.79 5.04 21.33
C PHE A 57 9.46 6.42 21.28
N ARG A 58 9.74 7.02 22.45
CA ARG A 58 10.38 8.34 22.53
C ARG A 58 11.87 8.18 22.22
N GLY A 59 12.34 8.77 21.11
CA GLY A 59 13.74 8.79 20.71
C GLY A 59 14.14 7.79 19.62
N GLU A 60 13.32 6.76 19.34
CA GLU A 60 13.64 5.75 18.33
C GLU A 60 12.89 5.96 17.00
N ARG A 61 13.67 6.01 15.91
CA ARG A 61 13.16 6.21 14.56
C ARG A 61 12.71 4.88 13.95
N ARG A 62 11.40 4.63 13.94
CA ARG A 62 10.83 3.51 13.19
C ARG A 62 10.99 3.70 11.68
N SER A 63 11.41 2.65 10.99
CA SER A 63 11.59 2.67 9.54
C SER A 63 11.22 1.31 8.94
N ASN A 64 10.81 1.32 7.66
CA ASN A 64 10.55 0.10 6.92
C ASN A 64 11.82 -0.75 6.70
N ALA A 65 13.03 -0.25 6.94
CA ALA A 65 14.23 -1.06 6.83
C ALA A 65 14.48 -1.91 8.08
N ARG A 66 14.12 -1.38 9.26
CA ARG A 66 14.47 -1.99 10.55
C ARG A 66 13.29 -2.61 11.28
N HIS A 67 12.06 -2.21 10.95
CA HIS A 67 10.86 -2.61 11.70
C HIS A 67 9.81 -3.29 10.82
N ARG A 68 9.16 -4.31 11.37
CA ARG A 68 8.02 -5.03 10.77
C ARG A 68 6.97 -5.32 11.82
N SER A 69 5.70 -5.39 11.41
CA SER A 69 4.64 -5.81 12.33
C SER A 69 4.66 -7.32 12.47
N LEU A 70 4.53 -7.82 13.69
CA LEU A 70 4.34 -9.24 13.95
C LEU A 70 2.98 -9.73 13.45
N THR A 71 1.94 -8.89 13.54
CA THR A 71 0.57 -9.25 13.17
C THR A 71 0.33 -9.16 11.66
N ASP A 72 1.00 -8.22 10.99
CA ASP A 72 0.93 -8.05 9.53
C ASP A 72 2.33 -7.71 8.97
N PRO A 73 3.14 -8.73 8.63
CA PRO A 73 4.49 -8.52 8.13
C PRO A 73 4.57 -7.84 6.76
N GLN A 74 3.46 -7.77 6.01
CA GLN A 74 3.39 -7.15 4.69
C GLN A 74 3.06 -5.66 4.78
N ALA A 75 2.40 -5.22 5.85
CA ALA A 75 2.13 -3.80 6.08
C ALA A 75 3.43 -2.98 6.13
N ARG A 76 3.41 -1.79 5.53
CA ARG A 76 4.52 -0.85 5.51
C ARG A 76 4.11 0.46 6.14
N LEU A 77 5.05 1.12 6.80
CA LEU A 77 4.91 2.50 7.23
C LEU A 77 4.80 3.36 5.97
N ALA A 78 3.64 3.98 5.78
CA ALA A 78 3.35 4.82 4.63
C ALA A 78 2.68 6.13 5.07
N ARG A 79 2.75 7.15 4.22
CA ARG A 79 2.07 8.42 4.38
C ARG A 79 1.49 8.82 3.03
N LYS A 80 0.29 9.41 3.04
CA LYS A 80 -0.38 9.85 1.80
C LYS A 80 0.29 11.07 1.18
N SER A 81 0.84 11.96 2.00
CA SER A 81 1.49 13.20 1.58
C SER A 81 2.72 13.51 2.44
N GLN A 82 3.58 14.38 1.95
CA GLN A 82 4.67 14.94 2.74
C GLN A 82 4.08 15.76 3.90
N GLY A 83 4.50 15.46 5.13
CA GLY A 83 3.95 16.06 6.36
C GLY A 83 2.64 15.44 6.87
N GLY A 84 2.04 14.52 6.12
CA GLY A 84 0.86 13.78 6.57
C GLY A 84 1.17 12.79 7.71
N SER A 85 0.10 12.29 8.35
CA SER A 85 0.23 11.22 9.33
C SER A 85 0.83 9.97 8.69
N THR A 86 1.70 9.30 9.45
CA THR A 86 2.17 7.97 9.09
C THR A 86 1.14 6.95 9.54
N MET A 87 0.91 5.91 8.74
CA MET A 87 0.04 4.77 9.03
C MET A 87 0.70 3.48 8.55
N LEU A 88 0.30 2.34 9.11
CA LEU A 88 0.64 1.04 8.55
C LEU A 88 -0.38 0.73 7.46
N ALA A 89 0.10 0.52 6.24
CA ALA A 89 -0.75 0.41 5.07
C ALA A 89 -0.22 -0.59 4.04
N HIS A 90 -1.16 -1.04 3.20
CA HIS A 90 -0.91 -1.67 1.92
C HIS A 90 -1.24 -0.70 0.80
N SER A 91 -0.72 -0.97 -0.38
CA SER A 91 -1.01 -0.24 -1.61
C SER A 91 -2.01 -1.04 -2.44
N ALA A 92 -3.19 -0.48 -2.64
CA ALA A 92 -4.26 -1.04 -3.45
C ALA A 92 -4.31 -0.36 -4.82
N HIS A 93 -4.52 -1.13 -5.87
CA HIS A 93 -4.51 -0.64 -7.25
C HIS A 93 -5.72 -1.16 -8.01
N ALA A 94 -6.51 -0.25 -8.58
CA ALA A 94 -7.68 -0.58 -9.39
C ALA A 94 -7.43 -0.18 -10.85
N LEU A 95 -7.78 -1.07 -11.79
CA LEU A 95 -7.98 -0.70 -13.19
C LEU A 95 -9.44 -0.30 -13.37
N MET A 96 -9.65 0.99 -13.62
CA MET A 96 -10.94 1.60 -13.83
C MET A 96 -11.21 1.76 -15.32
N GLU A 97 -12.42 1.39 -15.75
CA GLU A 97 -13.01 1.80 -17.01
C GLU A 97 -13.82 3.07 -16.76
N ASN A 98 -13.48 4.14 -17.48
CA ASN A 98 -13.93 5.49 -17.14
C ASN A 98 -15.24 5.90 -17.82
N ARG A 99 -15.69 5.19 -18.86
CA ARG A 99 -16.94 5.53 -19.56
C ARG A 99 -18.16 5.15 -18.73
N HIS A 100 -18.10 4.00 -18.06
CA HIS A 100 -19.20 3.44 -17.27
C HIS A 100 -18.87 3.29 -15.79
N GLY A 101 -17.64 3.65 -15.37
CA GLY A 101 -17.23 3.66 -13.96
C GLY A 101 -17.04 2.27 -13.37
N LEU A 102 -16.58 1.31 -14.19
CA LEU A 102 -16.42 -0.08 -13.78
C LEU A 102 -15.01 -0.36 -13.28
N ILE A 103 -14.89 -1.07 -12.15
CA ILE A 103 -13.62 -1.70 -11.76
C ILE A 103 -13.49 -2.99 -12.57
N VAL A 104 -12.50 -3.05 -13.46
CA VAL A 104 -12.25 -4.23 -14.30
C VAL A 104 -11.37 -5.23 -13.60
N ASP A 105 -10.39 -4.76 -12.82
CA ASP A 105 -9.50 -5.61 -12.06
C ASP A 105 -8.87 -4.83 -10.90
N PHE A 106 -8.36 -5.55 -9.90
CA PHE A 106 -7.83 -4.98 -8.67
C PHE A 106 -6.66 -5.80 -8.12
N GLU A 107 -5.67 -5.15 -7.53
CA GLU A 107 -4.51 -5.79 -6.92
C GLU A 107 -4.08 -5.07 -5.64
N VAL A 108 -3.67 -5.83 -4.62
CA VAL A 108 -3.13 -5.30 -3.36
C VAL A 108 -1.68 -5.75 -3.22
N ASP A 109 -0.83 -4.85 -2.74
CA ASP A 109 0.60 -5.05 -2.63
C ASP A 109 1.18 -4.22 -1.49
N GLN A 110 2.47 -4.40 -1.20
CA GLN A 110 3.16 -3.64 -0.17
C GLN A 110 3.28 -2.16 -0.58
N ALA A 111 3.11 -1.24 0.38
CA ALA A 111 3.34 0.19 0.13
C ALA A 111 4.84 0.54 0.13
N ASP A 112 5.56 0.07 -0.90
CA ASP A 112 7.02 0.22 -1.06
C ASP A 112 7.45 1.37 -2.01
N GLY A 113 6.48 2.09 -2.57
CA GLY A 113 6.72 3.18 -3.53
C GLY A 113 6.78 2.78 -5.00
N THR A 114 7.10 1.52 -5.29
CA THR A 114 7.17 0.99 -6.66
C THR A 114 5.94 0.16 -7.04
N ALA A 115 5.13 -0.22 -6.04
CA ALA A 115 3.91 -0.99 -6.17
C ALA A 115 2.98 -0.50 -7.29
N LYS A 116 2.75 0.82 -7.43
CA LYS A 116 1.88 1.35 -8.50
C LYS A 116 2.35 0.93 -9.89
N ARG A 117 3.65 1.11 -10.19
CA ARG A 117 4.20 0.77 -11.52
C ARG A 117 4.16 -0.74 -11.76
N ARG A 118 4.52 -1.52 -10.74
CA ARG A 118 4.52 -2.98 -10.79
C ARG A 118 3.11 -3.52 -11.02
N ASN A 119 2.13 -3.08 -10.23
CA ASN A 119 0.75 -3.55 -10.32
C ASN A 119 0.01 -3.04 -11.54
N ALA A 120 0.29 -1.82 -12.02
CA ALA A 120 -0.28 -1.36 -13.29
C ALA A 120 0.08 -2.30 -14.45
N LEU A 121 1.34 -2.72 -14.54
CA LEU A 121 1.78 -3.67 -15.57
C LEU A 121 1.16 -5.07 -15.37
N LEU A 122 1.08 -5.54 -14.13
CA LEU A 122 0.50 -6.85 -13.81
C LEU A 122 -1.00 -6.89 -14.16
N ILE A 123 -1.76 -5.89 -13.74
CA ILE A 123 -3.20 -5.80 -13.98
C ILE A 123 -3.48 -5.73 -15.48
N VAL A 124 -2.81 -4.85 -16.23
CA VAL A 124 -3.01 -4.74 -17.70
C VAL A 124 -2.72 -6.06 -18.40
N LYS A 125 -1.62 -6.75 -18.06
CA LYS A 125 -1.29 -8.07 -18.62
C LYS A 125 -2.36 -9.11 -18.27
N ARG A 126 -2.85 -9.09 -17.04
CA ARG A 126 -3.85 -10.03 -16.54
C ARG A 126 -5.19 -9.86 -17.26
N VAL A 127 -5.65 -8.62 -17.44
CA VAL A 127 -6.88 -8.29 -18.15
C VAL A 127 -6.80 -8.66 -19.63
N ARG A 128 -5.70 -8.31 -20.31
CA ARG A 128 -5.46 -8.73 -21.71
C ARG A 128 -5.57 -10.25 -21.87
N ARG A 129 -4.93 -11.01 -20.97
CA ARG A 129 -4.96 -12.48 -21.02
C ARG A 129 -6.32 -13.08 -20.71
N ARG A 130 -7.03 -12.55 -19.71
CA ARG A 130 -8.29 -13.13 -19.22
C ARG A 130 -9.51 -12.73 -20.04
N HIS A 131 -9.52 -11.49 -20.52
CA HIS A 131 -10.68 -10.85 -21.13
C HIS A 131 -10.49 -10.48 -22.59
N GLN A 132 -9.27 -10.66 -23.15
CA GLN A 132 -8.92 -10.29 -24.52
C GLN A 132 -9.14 -8.80 -24.83
N LEU A 133 -9.28 -7.96 -23.79
CA LEU A 133 -9.42 -6.52 -23.92
C LEU A 133 -8.07 -5.89 -24.24
N MET A 134 -8.01 -5.14 -25.33
CA MET A 134 -6.79 -4.45 -25.73
C MET A 134 -6.72 -3.08 -25.06
N VAL A 135 -6.16 -3.02 -23.84
CA VAL A 135 -5.91 -1.73 -23.16
C VAL A 135 -4.78 -1.00 -23.91
N THR A 136 -5.10 -0.21 -24.93
CA THR A 136 -4.14 0.44 -25.84
C THR A 136 -3.69 1.81 -25.35
N ARG A 137 -4.56 2.52 -24.62
CA ARG A 137 -4.36 3.93 -24.24
C ARG A 137 -4.52 4.14 -22.74
N THR A 138 -3.61 3.58 -21.95
CA THR A 138 -3.50 4.01 -20.54
C THR A 138 -2.93 5.42 -20.51
N TRP A 139 -3.71 6.39 -20.05
CA TRP A 139 -3.12 7.65 -19.58
C TRP A 139 -2.32 7.33 -18.32
N VAL A 140 -1.04 7.00 -18.51
CA VAL A 140 -0.06 7.02 -17.44
C VAL A 140 0.44 8.46 -17.42
N PRO A 141 0.03 9.28 -16.45
CA PRO A 141 0.53 10.63 -16.40
C PRO A 141 2.05 10.58 -16.21
N THR A 142 2.77 10.99 -17.25
CA THR A 142 4.23 11.15 -17.24
C THR A 142 4.67 12.18 -16.19
N ARG A 143 3.73 12.99 -15.71
CA ARG A 143 3.81 13.76 -14.47
C ARG A 143 2.43 13.74 -13.81
N ALA A 144 2.05 12.63 -13.21
CA ALA A 144 1.16 12.78 -12.08
C ALA A 144 2.04 13.48 -11.05
N THR A 145 1.54 14.58 -10.52
CA THR A 145 1.75 14.96 -9.13
C THR A 145 1.25 13.83 -8.19
N THR A 146 1.69 12.58 -8.42
CA THR A 146 2.49 11.95 -7.39
C THR A 146 3.46 13.06 -7.04
N THR A 147 3.19 13.78 -5.94
CA THR A 147 4.28 13.98 -4.99
C THR A 147 4.98 12.65 -5.06
N GLU A 148 6.10 12.58 -5.79
CA GLU A 148 7.08 11.58 -5.50
C GLU A 148 7.11 11.69 -3.98
N CYS A 149 6.48 10.74 -3.31
CA CYS A 149 7.06 10.28 -2.09
C CYS A 149 8.41 9.79 -2.61
N SER A 150 9.34 10.74 -2.79
CA SER A 150 10.61 10.70 -2.14
C SER A 150 10.30 9.97 -0.86
N TRP A 151 10.52 8.66 -0.94
CA TRP A 151 10.76 7.86 0.22
C TRP A 151 12.13 8.33 0.58
N PRO A 152 12.28 9.38 1.41
CA PRO A 152 13.61 9.63 1.83
C PRO A 152 13.86 8.43 2.74
N ASN A 153 15.07 7.92 2.73
CA ASN A 153 15.56 7.28 3.93
C ASN A 153 15.60 8.35 5.05
N SER A 154 14.47 8.96 5.44
CA SER A 154 14.33 9.97 6.51
C SER A 154 13.30 9.47 7.53
N SER A 155 13.61 9.26 8.79
CA SER A 155 13.94 10.19 9.88
C SER A 155 12.74 11.03 10.15
N THR A 156 11.68 10.34 10.52
CA THR A 156 10.78 10.84 11.53
C THR A 156 11.57 10.99 12.84
N LYS A 157 12.10 12.21 13.05
CA LYS A 157 12.24 12.77 14.39
C LYS A 157 10.84 13.19 14.85
N ARG A 158 10.42 12.71 16.00
CA ARG A 158 9.55 13.42 16.94
C ARG A 158 10.19 13.26 18.31
#